data_AF-A0A7C1YYJ9-F1
#
_entry.id   AF-A0A7C1YYJ9-F1
#
_cell.length_a   1.000
_cell.length_b   1.000
_cell.length_c   1.000
_cell.angle_alpha   90.00
_cell.angle_beta   90.00
_cell.angle_gamma   90.00
#
_symmetry.space_group_name_H-M   'P 1'
#
loop_
_entity.id
_entity.type
_entity.pdbx_description
1 polymer ?
#
loop_
_entity_poly.entity_id
_entity_poly.type
_entity_poly.pdbx_seq_one_letter_code
_entity_poly.pdbx_strand_id
1 'polypeptide(L)'
;MFNQKLKGNWYEILKYNSDVNLKSLDKTVEKWVKIPFTPIEVEPHLIYYLFKTLYPKFVNDQQNILDVILSDDGKKVIRLYLYETIEAGIHQSIERLPLNFIKFHKKDLSDIDSLYDRILDAVFKKKGIKVSSLRIFKEKAITYINRYFVGLEDTPFDALIMKILDLIQKMIEQDLFSIYPEPEAFKFLKGLINFLNGIQLQKIFRLIYILLPEFNLAFILGSKELGLILHIQKVKVSKQDKPYLRFKLMSPTDLGITSKNLNKIEVMQLVRDQLQTEKTYFLNQTDLISILTEFFNLPVNFKD
;
A
#
# COMPACT_ATOMS: atom_id res chain seq x y z
N MET A 1 -5.82 18.40 7.02
CA MET A 1 -4.79 18.53 5.95
C MET A 1 -3.79 17.40 6.13
N PHE A 2 -3.42 16.65 5.10
CA PHE A 2 -2.43 15.58 5.22
C PHE A 2 -1.07 16.10 5.73
N ASN A 3 -0.35 15.25 6.45
CA ASN A 3 1.00 15.49 6.96
C ASN A 3 1.94 15.95 5.83
N GLN A 4 2.78 16.97 6.09
CA GLN A 4 3.65 17.55 5.06
C GLN A 4 4.69 16.55 4.52
N LYS A 5 5.22 15.66 5.36
CA LYS A 5 6.17 14.61 4.94
C LYS A 5 5.51 13.61 4.00
N LEU A 6 4.30 13.14 4.36
CA LEU A 6 3.49 12.28 3.48
C LEU A 6 3.24 12.97 2.13
N LYS A 7 2.81 14.23 2.17
CA LYS A 7 2.52 15.01 0.97
C LYS A 7 3.77 15.18 0.08
N GLY A 8 4.90 15.51 0.69
CA GLY A 8 6.19 15.67 0.01
C GLY A 8 6.60 14.37 -0.69
N ASN A 9 6.67 13.27 0.05
CA ASN A 9 7.02 11.96 -0.50
C ASN A 9 6.07 11.54 -1.64
N TRP A 10 4.77 11.77 -1.49
CA TRP A 10 3.80 11.46 -2.53
C TRP A 10 4.04 12.25 -3.81
N TYR A 11 4.37 13.55 -3.72
CA TYR A 11 4.71 14.34 -4.90
C TYR A 11 6.00 13.88 -5.59
N GLU A 12 6.96 13.36 -4.83
CA GLU A 12 8.19 12.80 -5.42
C GLU A 12 7.89 11.54 -6.23
N ILE A 13 7.01 10.68 -5.72
CA ILE A 13 6.53 9.50 -6.46
C ILE A 13 5.77 9.93 -7.72
N LEU A 14 4.84 10.88 -7.62
CA LEU A 14 4.10 11.39 -8.79
C LEU A 14 5.04 11.97 -9.85
N LYS A 15 6.03 12.76 -9.43
CA LYS A 15 7.03 13.35 -10.33
C LYS A 15 7.85 12.26 -11.02
N TYR A 16 8.30 11.25 -10.28
CA TYR A 16 9.02 10.13 -10.86
C TYR A 16 8.17 9.40 -11.90
N ASN A 17 6.92 9.08 -11.57
CA ASN A 17 5.99 8.41 -12.49
C ASN A 17 5.76 9.22 -13.77
N SER A 18 5.64 10.55 -13.67
CA SER A 18 5.52 11.41 -14.86
C SER A 18 6.79 11.45 -15.72
N ASP A 19 7.96 11.33 -15.10
CA ASP A 19 9.27 11.40 -15.78
C ASP A 19 9.65 10.08 -16.46
N VAL A 20 9.30 8.93 -15.88
CA VAL A 20 9.57 7.59 -16.45
C VAL A 20 8.85 7.39 -17.79
N ASN A 21 7.68 7.99 -17.98
CA ASN A 21 7.03 7.98 -19.29
C ASN A 21 7.77 8.78 -20.37
N LEU A 22 8.64 9.70 -19.98
CA LEU A 22 9.34 10.61 -20.89
C LEU A 22 10.79 10.17 -21.17
N LYS A 23 11.33 9.19 -20.42
CA LYS A 23 12.73 8.75 -20.51
C LYS A 23 12.82 7.23 -20.31
N SER A 24 13.67 6.54 -21.08
CA SER A 24 14.00 5.14 -20.80
C SER A 24 14.47 4.97 -19.35
N LEU A 25 14.06 3.86 -18.71
CA LEU A 25 14.34 3.51 -17.31
C LEU A 25 15.84 3.49 -16.93
N ASP A 26 16.75 3.67 -17.88
CA ASP A 26 18.21 3.50 -17.73
C ASP A 26 18.94 4.67 -17.06
N LYS A 27 18.25 5.73 -16.61
CA LYS A 27 18.90 6.74 -15.78
C LYS A 27 18.76 6.36 -14.32
N THR A 28 19.87 5.86 -13.74
CA THR A 28 20.08 5.80 -12.29
C THR A 28 19.69 7.13 -11.68
N VAL A 29 18.54 7.16 -11.01
CA VAL A 29 18.08 8.32 -10.27
C VAL A 29 18.68 8.18 -8.87
N GLU A 30 19.65 9.04 -8.51
CA GLU A 30 20.28 9.09 -7.18
C GLU A 30 19.32 9.52 -6.04
N LYS A 31 18.00 9.44 -6.27
CA LYS A 31 16.99 9.91 -5.33
C LYS A 31 16.28 8.71 -4.73
N TRP A 32 16.28 8.60 -3.41
CA TRP A 32 15.49 7.62 -2.67
C TRP A 32 14.11 8.17 -2.35
N VAL A 33 13.09 7.32 -2.36
CA VAL A 33 11.71 7.66 -1.97
C VAL A 33 11.21 6.68 -0.92
N LYS A 34 10.31 7.12 -0.04
CA LYS A 34 9.71 6.24 0.97
C LYS A 34 8.55 5.46 0.38
N ILE A 35 8.48 4.16 0.68
CA ILE A 35 7.24 3.39 0.47
C ILE A 35 6.16 4.05 1.34
N PRO A 36 5.00 4.47 0.78
CA PRO A 36 3.98 5.16 1.56
C PRO A 36 3.58 4.41 2.83
N PHE A 37 3.33 5.16 3.90
CA PHE A 37 3.04 4.64 5.23
C PHE A 37 4.14 3.80 5.87
N THR A 38 5.37 3.82 5.36
CA THR A 38 6.52 3.14 6.00
C THR A 38 7.71 4.10 6.14
N PRO A 39 8.67 3.81 7.03
CA PRO A 39 9.97 4.49 7.06
C PRO A 39 10.96 3.95 6.03
N ILE A 40 10.57 2.96 5.22
CA ILE A 40 11.47 2.25 4.30
C ILE A 40 11.69 3.11 3.06
N GLU A 41 12.95 3.46 2.81
CA GLU A 41 13.41 4.14 1.61
C GLU A 41 13.89 3.13 0.57
N VAL A 42 13.49 3.33 -0.67
CA VAL A 42 13.88 2.50 -1.81
C VAL A 42 14.15 3.37 -3.04
N GLU A 43 14.78 2.78 -4.04
CA GLU A 43 14.87 3.40 -5.35
C GLU A 43 13.47 3.58 -5.97
N PRO A 44 13.18 4.71 -6.65
CA PRO A 44 11.85 5.01 -7.19
C PRO A 44 11.34 3.98 -8.19
N HIS A 45 12.24 3.35 -8.94
CA HIS A 45 11.88 2.29 -9.89
C HIS A 45 11.24 1.08 -9.19
N LEU A 46 11.67 0.77 -7.95
CA LEU A 46 11.09 -0.28 -7.12
C LEU A 46 9.66 0.08 -6.70
N ILE A 47 9.41 1.32 -6.28
CA ILE A 47 8.04 1.80 -5.98
C ILE A 47 7.16 1.71 -7.20
N TYR A 48 7.63 2.23 -8.33
CA TYR A 48 6.91 2.20 -9.59
C TYR A 48 6.49 0.76 -9.93
N TYR A 49 7.44 -0.18 -9.86
CA TYR A 49 7.18 -1.58 -10.14
C TYR A 49 6.19 -2.22 -9.15
N LEU A 50 6.34 -1.96 -7.84
CA LEU A 50 5.40 -2.43 -6.82
C LEU A 50 3.99 -1.87 -7.05
N PHE A 51 3.88 -0.60 -7.43
CA PHE A 51 2.59 0.03 -7.72
C PHE A 51 1.97 -0.56 -8.97
N LYS A 52 2.72 -0.73 -10.06
CA LYS A 52 2.21 -1.36 -11.29
C LYS A 52 1.70 -2.79 -11.04
N THR A 53 2.46 -3.57 -10.28
CA THR A 53 2.25 -5.01 -10.18
C THR A 53 1.26 -5.40 -9.08
N LEU A 54 1.36 -4.78 -7.90
CA LEU A 54 0.56 -5.16 -6.72
C LEU A 54 -0.66 -4.28 -6.52
N TYR A 55 -0.49 -2.96 -6.63
CA TYR A 55 -1.46 -2.00 -6.11
C TYR A 55 -2.84 -2.06 -6.82
N PRO A 56 -2.94 -2.18 -8.16
CA PRO A 56 -4.21 -2.39 -8.88
C PRO A 56 -4.97 -3.63 -8.45
N LYS A 57 -4.26 -4.69 -8.04
CA LYS A 57 -4.86 -5.97 -7.66
C LYS A 57 -5.61 -5.87 -6.33
N PHE A 58 -5.17 -4.99 -5.44
CA PHE A 58 -5.71 -4.92 -4.07
C PHE A 58 -6.56 -3.68 -3.79
N VAL A 59 -6.37 -2.59 -4.54
CA VAL A 59 -7.07 -1.31 -4.30
C VAL A 59 -8.04 -0.93 -5.43
N ASN A 60 -8.08 -1.73 -6.50
CA ASN A 60 -8.91 -1.51 -7.70
C ASN A 60 -8.58 -0.19 -8.45
N ASP A 61 -7.33 0.23 -8.41
CA ASP A 61 -6.84 1.45 -9.06
C ASP A 61 -6.52 1.20 -10.55
N GLN A 62 -7.55 0.87 -11.34
CA GLN A 62 -7.41 0.52 -12.77
C GLN A 62 -7.27 1.74 -13.69
N GLN A 63 -7.81 2.89 -13.28
CA GLN A 63 -7.78 4.17 -13.98
C GLN A 63 -7.70 5.31 -12.95
N ASN A 64 -8.02 6.54 -13.39
CA ASN A 64 -8.07 7.73 -12.54
C ASN A 64 -8.91 7.50 -11.28
N ILE A 65 -8.57 8.22 -10.21
CA ILE A 65 -9.19 8.09 -8.90
C ILE A 65 -9.69 9.44 -8.44
N LEU A 66 -10.86 9.45 -7.79
CA LEU A 66 -11.34 10.62 -7.08
C LEU A 66 -11.32 10.39 -5.57
N ASP A 67 -10.60 11.23 -4.85
CA ASP A 67 -10.69 11.32 -3.39
C ASP A 67 -11.69 12.40 -3.00
N VAL A 68 -12.63 12.02 -2.14
CA VAL A 68 -13.62 12.91 -1.55
C VAL A 68 -13.38 12.96 -0.05
N ILE A 69 -13.01 14.13 0.45
CA ILE A 69 -12.87 14.36 1.89
C ILE A 69 -14.14 15.04 2.38
N LEU A 70 -14.88 14.38 3.25
CA LEU A 70 -16.10 14.84 3.88
C LEU A 70 -15.85 15.30 5.31
N SER A 71 -16.74 16.14 5.81
CA SER A 71 -16.93 16.37 7.25
C SER A 71 -17.32 15.07 7.95
N ASP A 72 -17.04 14.97 9.25
CA ASP A 72 -17.29 13.76 10.03
C ASP A 72 -18.77 13.34 10.05
N ASP A 73 -19.70 14.29 9.93
CA ASP A 73 -21.14 14.02 9.82
C ASP A 73 -21.61 13.70 8.39
N GLY A 74 -20.68 13.64 7.42
CA GLY A 74 -20.90 13.32 6.01
C GLY A 74 -21.67 14.40 5.23
N LYS A 75 -21.95 15.58 5.82
CA LYS A 75 -22.87 16.55 5.19
C LYS A 75 -22.19 17.51 4.22
N LYS A 76 -20.90 17.75 4.38
CA LYS A 76 -20.13 18.72 3.58
C LYS A 76 -18.90 18.09 2.97
N VAL A 77 -18.70 18.34 1.68
CA VAL A 77 -17.43 18.11 0.98
C VAL A 77 -16.44 19.18 1.40
N ILE A 78 -15.34 18.76 2.01
CA ILE A 78 -14.24 19.63 2.46
C ILE A 78 -13.21 19.76 1.35
N ARG A 79 -12.87 18.66 0.66
CA ARG A 79 -11.88 18.63 -0.42
C ARG A 79 -12.19 17.56 -1.45
N LEU A 80 -11.78 17.82 -2.69
CA LEU A 80 -11.84 16.90 -3.81
C LEU A 80 -10.47 16.86 -4.48
N TYR A 81 -9.93 15.66 -4.67
CA TYR A 81 -8.67 15.46 -5.37
C TYR A 81 -8.84 14.41 -6.47
N LEU A 82 -8.49 14.79 -7.68
CA LEU A 82 -8.51 13.91 -8.85
C LEU A 82 -7.08 13.47 -9.13
N TYR A 83 -6.85 12.17 -9.13
CA TYR A 83 -5.57 11.57 -9.47
C TYR A 83 -5.64 11.05 -10.89
N GLU A 84 -4.76 11.54 -11.75
CA GLU A 84 -4.66 11.03 -13.11
C GLU A 84 -3.69 9.85 -13.18
N THR A 85 -4.09 8.82 -13.90
CA THR A 85 -3.43 7.53 -13.99
C THR A 85 -2.98 7.28 -15.43
N ILE A 86 -1.72 6.93 -15.61
CA ILE A 86 -1.13 6.61 -16.92
C ILE A 86 -1.48 5.17 -17.30
N GLU A 87 -1.14 4.26 -16.38
CA GLU A 87 -1.41 2.84 -16.44
C GLU A 87 -1.88 2.41 -15.05
N ALA A 88 -2.57 1.27 -14.95
CA ALA A 88 -3.15 0.82 -13.69
C ALA A 88 -2.14 0.91 -12.54
N GLY A 89 -2.52 1.60 -11.46
CA GLY A 89 -1.70 1.79 -10.26
C GLY A 89 -0.66 2.91 -10.33
N ILE A 90 -0.39 3.48 -11.52
CA ILE A 90 0.63 4.51 -11.74
C ILE A 90 -0.02 5.88 -11.94
N HIS A 91 -0.03 6.67 -10.87
CA HIS A 91 -0.53 8.05 -10.88
C HIS A 91 0.55 9.03 -11.33
N GLN A 92 0.22 9.93 -12.26
CA GLN A 92 1.13 10.98 -12.75
C GLN A 92 0.92 12.34 -12.10
N SER A 93 -0.32 12.64 -11.73
CA SER A 93 -0.69 13.99 -11.29
C SER A 93 -1.81 13.93 -10.28
N ILE A 94 -1.97 15.02 -9.55
CA ILE A 94 -3.07 15.25 -8.61
C ILE A 94 -3.61 16.67 -8.81
N GLU A 95 -4.88 16.78 -9.14
CA GLU A 95 -5.60 18.05 -9.28
C GLU A 95 -6.55 18.24 -8.10
N ARG A 96 -6.57 19.44 -7.50
CA ARG A 96 -7.61 19.82 -6.54
C ARG A 96 -8.82 20.37 -7.28
N LEU A 97 -9.96 19.71 -7.17
CA LEU A 97 -11.19 20.15 -7.81
C LEU A 97 -11.98 21.16 -6.95
N PRO A 98 -12.76 22.06 -7.56
CA PRO A 98 -13.70 22.93 -6.85
C PRO A 98 -14.73 22.12 -6.04
N LEU A 99 -15.13 22.58 -4.84
CA LEU A 99 -16.06 21.83 -3.98
C LEU A 99 -17.45 21.64 -4.59
N ASN A 100 -17.85 22.53 -5.49
CA ASN A 100 -19.09 22.45 -6.25
C ASN A 100 -18.96 21.59 -7.52
N PHE A 101 -17.82 20.93 -7.74
CA PHE A 101 -17.58 20.09 -8.91
C PHE A 101 -18.59 18.93 -8.98
N ILE A 102 -18.90 18.32 -7.82
CA ILE A 102 -19.93 17.30 -7.63
C ILE A 102 -20.93 17.79 -6.58
N LYS A 103 -22.23 17.64 -6.85
CA LYS A 103 -23.26 17.85 -5.83
C LYS A 103 -23.32 16.62 -4.92
N PHE A 104 -23.08 16.84 -3.64
CA PHE A 104 -23.14 15.81 -2.60
C PHE A 104 -24.29 16.10 -1.65
N HIS A 105 -25.09 15.08 -1.36
CA HIS A 105 -26.24 15.10 -0.48
C HIS A 105 -26.07 14.01 0.57
N LYS A 106 -26.59 14.24 1.78
CA LYS A 106 -26.46 13.28 2.90
C LYS A 106 -26.98 11.86 2.53
N LYS A 107 -28.04 11.78 1.72
CA LYS A 107 -28.63 10.53 1.23
C LYS A 107 -27.75 9.75 0.26
N ASP A 108 -26.72 10.38 -0.31
CA ASP A 108 -25.84 9.72 -1.27
C ASP A 108 -24.90 8.71 -0.60
N LEU A 109 -24.65 8.85 0.72
CA LEU A 109 -23.87 7.85 1.46
C LEU A 109 -24.64 6.56 1.71
N SER A 110 -25.98 6.60 1.66
CA SER A 110 -26.83 5.40 1.73
C SER A 110 -27.07 4.74 0.36
N ASP A 111 -26.73 5.41 -0.73
CA ASP A 111 -26.87 4.92 -2.10
C ASP A 111 -25.59 5.26 -2.89
N ILE A 112 -24.52 4.53 -2.54
CA ILE A 112 -23.16 4.78 -3.04
C ILE A 112 -23.05 4.51 -4.55
N ASP A 113 -23.86 3.58 -5.07
CA ASP A 113 -23.89 3.22 -6.49
C ASP A 113 -24.37 4.42 -7.33
N SER A 114 -25.54 4.99 -6.98
CA SER A 114 -26.07 6.18 -7.66
C SER A 114 -25.15 7.40 -7.53
N LEU A 115 -24.47 7.54 -6.38
CA LEU A 115 -23.48 8.59 -6.16
C LEU A 115 -22.28 8.40 -7.10
N TYR A 116 -21.76 7.19 -7.19
CA TYR A 116 -20.61 6.86 -8.03
C TYR A 116 -20.90 7.12 -9.50
N ASP A 117 -22.02 6.61 -10.04
CA ASP A 117 -22.41 6.84 -11.43
C ASP A 117 -22.52 8.33 -11.75
N ARG A 118 -23.13 9.11 -10.84
CA ARG A 118 -23.24 10.56 -11.00
C ARG A 118 -21.88 11.26 -10.99
N ILE A 119 -20.93 10.76 -10.20
CA ILE A 119 -19.55 11.26 -10.16
C ILE A 119 -18.83 10.94 -11.47
N LEU A 120 -18.93 9.70 -11.95
CA LEU A 120 -18.33 9.28 -13.23
C LEU A 120 -18.81 10.18 -14.36
N ASP A 121 -20.12 10.38 -14.46
CA ASP A 121 -20.75 11.25 -15.44
C ASP A 121 -20.24 12.70 -15.36
N ALA A 122 -20.17 13.24 -14.14
CA ALA A 122 -19.77 14.63 -13.91
C ALA A 122 -18.29 14.84 -14.27
N VAL A 123 -17.41 13.90 -13.89
CA VAL A 123 -15.99 13.96 -14.22
C VAL A 123 -15.81 13.83 -15.74
N PHE A 124 -16.45 12.85 -16.37
CA PHE A 124 -16.32 12.63 -17.81
C PHE A 124 -16.82 13.83 -18.62
N LYS A 125 -18.00 14.39 -18.30
CA LYS A 125 -18.56 15.55 -19.00
C LYS A 125 -17.70 16.81 -18.87
N LYS A 126 -17.05 17.02 -17.72
CA LYS A 126 -16.29 18.25 -17.44
C LYS A 126 -14.81 18.16 -17.79
N LYS A 127 -14.22 16.96 -17.77
CA LYS A 127 -12.78 16.73 -17.90
C LYS A 127 -12.41 15.77 -19.03
N GLY A 128 -13.36 15.02 -19.58
CA GLY A 128 -13.10 14.04 -20.65
C GLY A 128 -12.37 12.78 -20.17
N ILE A 129 -12.28 12.55 -18.86
CA ILE A 129 -11.56 11.42 -18.26
C ILE A 129 -12.51 10.47 -17.55
N LYS A 130 -12.15 9.19 -17.52
CA LYS A 130 -12.88 8.14 -16.79
C LYS A 130 -12.25 7.91 -15.42
N VAL A 131 -13.05 7.73 -14.39
CA VAL A 131 -12.61 7.38 -13.04
C VAL A 131 -12.97 5.92 -12.80
N SER A 132 -12.08 5.15 -12.19
CA SER A 132 -12.33 3.74 -11.83
C SER A 132 -12.67 3.56 -10.36
N SER A 133 -12.20 4.46 -9.50
CA SER A 133 -12.31 4.33 -8.05
C SER A 133 -12.65 5.67 -7.41
N LEU A 134 -13.59 5.62 -6.46
CA LEU A 134 -13.98 6.69 -5.58
C LEU A 134 -13.52 6.33 -4.17
N ARG A 135 -12.66 7.15 -3.58
CA ARG A 135 -12.20 6.98 -2.20
C ARG A 135 -12.79 8.08 -1.34
N ILE A 136 -13.59 7.71 -0.34
CA ILE A 136 -14.25 8.67 0.54
C ILE A 136 -13.58 8.62 1.91
N PHE A 137 -13.11 9.77 2.38
CA PHE A 137 -12.51 9.95 3.70
C PHE A 137 -13.38 10.89 4.54
N LYS A 138 -13.70 10.51 5.78
CA LYS A 138 -14.14 11.48 6.79
C LYS A 138 -12.94 12.26 7.32
N GLU A 139 -13.12 13.51 7.75
CA GLU A 139 -12.03 14.37 8.22
C GLU A 139 -11.22 13.73 9.36
N LYS A 140 -11.89 13.01 10.25
CA LYS A 140 -11.26 12.23 11.32
C LYS A 140 -10.28 11.15 10.80
N ALA A 141 -10.52 10.58 9.62
CA ALA A 141 -9.57 9.67 8.97
C ALA A 141 -8.22 10.37 8.73
N ILE A 142 -8.29 11.61 8.22
CA ILE A 142 -7.10 12.43 7.95
C ILE A 142 -6.36 12.73 9.26
N THR A 143 -7.09 12.99 10.34
CA THR A 143 -6.49 13.17 11.68
C THR A 143 -5.77 11.90 12.15
N TYR A 144 -6.34 10.71 11.97
CA TYR A 144 -5.65 9.47 12.33
C TYR A 144 -4.43 9.19 11.45
N ILE A 145 -4.53 9.38 10.14
CA ILE A 145 -3.41 9.26 9.21
C ILE A 145 -2.28 10.21 9.64
N ASN A 146 -2.60 11.48 9.93
CA ASN A 146 -1.59 12.44 10.36
C ASN A 146 -0.88 12.03 11.66
N ARG A 147 -1.63 11.50 12.63
CA ARG A 147 -1.08 11.01 13.90
C ARG A 147 -0.18 9.80 13.68
N TYR A 148 -0.53 8.91 12.75
CA TYR A 148 0.30 7.77 12.36
C TYR A 148 1.69 8.21 11.86
N PHE A 149 1.77 9.31 11.10
CA PHE A 149 3.03 9.83 10.58
C PHE A 149 3.91 10.53 11.63
N VAL A 150 3.41 10.80 12.85
CA VAL A 150 4.22 11.39 13.92
C VAL A 150 5.21 10.35 14.45
N GLY A 151 6.51 10.61 14.27
CA GLY A 151 7.59 9.70 14.70
C GLY A 151 7.69 8.41 13.89
N LEU A 152 7.18 8.39 12.66
CA LEU A 152 7.20 7.19 11.80
C LEU A 152 8.64 6.77 11.44
N GLU A 153 9.53 7.73 11.23
CA GLU A 153 10.92 7.53 10.78
C GLU A 153 11.74 6.70 11.77
N ASP A 154 11.50 6.87 13.07
CA ASP A 154 12.21 6.17 14.13
C ASP A 154 11.47 4.92 14.62
N THR A 155 10.39 4.51 13.94
CA THR A 155 9.56 3.39 14.39
C THR A 155 10.14 2.05 13.92
N PRO A 156 10.49 1.11 14.84
CA PRO A 156 10.89 -0.25 14.47
C PRO A 156 9.83 -0.99 13.66
N PHE A 157 10.22 -1.94 12.82
CA PHE A 157 9.32 -2.57 11.85
C PHE A 157 8.15 -3.35 12.50
N ASP A 158 8.37 -4.02 13.63
CA ASP A 158 7.30 -4.68 14.38
C ASP A 158 6.30 -3.66 14.96
N ALA A 159 6.80 -2.55 15.50
CA ALA A 159 5.96 -1.45 15.98
C ALA A 159 5.22 -0.75 14.84
N LEU A 160 5.82 -0.66 13.66
CA LEU A 160 5.20 -0.15 12.44
C LEU A 160 3.98 -0.99 12.06
N ILE A 161 4.13 -2.32 12.01
CA ILE A 161 3.02 -3.23 11.70
C ILE A 161 1.90 -3.10 12.75
N MET A 162 2.24 -3.02 14.04
CA MET A 162 1.23 -2.79 15.08
C MET A 162 0.46 -1.48 14.86
N LYS A 163 1.17 -0.37 14.59
CA LYS A 163 0.55 0.95 14.36
C LYS A 163 -0.36 0.96 13.13
N ILE A 164 0.05 0.34 12.02
CA ILE A 164 -0.75 0.36 10.78
C ILE A 164 -2.00 -0.51 10.91
N LEU A 165 -1.91 -1.66 11.59
CA LEU A 165 -3.07 -2.51 11.88
C LEU A 165 -4.09 -1.81 12.79
N ASP A 166 -3.63 -1.08 13.80
CA ASP A 166 -4.49 -0.24 14.66
C ASP A 166 -5.16 0.89 13.87
N LEU A 167 -4.41 1.56 12.97
CA LEU A 167 -4.97 2.59 12.09
C LEU A 167 -6.06 2.02 11.18
N ILE A 168 -5.78 0.91 10.48
CA ILE A 168 -6.73 0.26 9.55
C ILE A 168 -8.00 -0.15 10.30
N GLN A 169 -7.86 -0.82 11.45
CA GLN A 169 -9.01 -1.24 12.25
C GLN A 169 -9.86 -0.06 12.71
N LYS A 170 -9.25 1.01 13.23
CA LYS A 170 -9.97 2.24 13.62
C LYS A 170 -10.68 2.90 12.44
N MET A 171 -10.06 2.90 11.25
CA MET A 171 -10.66 3.47 10.05
C MET A 171 -11.90 2.68 9.62
N ILE A 172 -11.87 1.36 9.74
CA ILE A 172 -13.00 0.48 9.38
C ILE A 172 -14.11 0.52 10.44
N GLU A 173 -13.80 0.30 11.71
CA GLU A 173 -14.80 0.25 12.81
C GLU A 173 -15.57 1.56 12.97
N GLN A 174 -14.93 2.70 12.67
CA GLN A 174 -15.56 4.03 12.76
C GLN A 174 -16.10 4.51 11.41
N ASP A 175 -16.10 3.67 10.37
CA ASP A 175 -16.57 4.00 9.02
C ASP A 175 -15.94 5.31 8.50
N LEU A 176 -14.63 5.47 8.66
CA LEU A 176 -13.93 6.71 8.32
C LEU A 176 -13.41 6.75 6.90
N PHE A 177 -13.37 5.59 6.25
CA PHE A 177 -12.81 5.43 4.92
C PHE A 177 -13.57 4.36 4.15
N SER A 178 -13.88 4.65 2.89
CA SER A 178 -14.47 3.69 1.96
C SER A 178 -13.85 3.84 0.57
N ILE A 179 -13.83 2.74 -0.16
CA ILE A 179 -13.41 2.66 -1.56
C ILE A 179 -14.56 2.06 -2.34
N TYR A 180 -14.86 2.65 -3.50
CA TYR A 180 -15.89 2.17 -4.40
C TYR A 180 -15.42 2.16 -5.87
N PRO A 181 -15.60 1.08 -6.65
CA PRO A 181 -16.12 -0.22 -6.22
C PRO A 181 -15.23 -0.86 -5.16
N GLU A 182 -15.84 -1.61 -4.24
CA GLU A 182 -15.14 -2.12 -3.07
C GLU A 182 -14.13 -3.22 -3.46
N PRO A 183 -12.82 -3.04 -3.18
CA PRO A 183 -11.80 -4.04 -3.49
C PRO A 183 -11.89 -5.28 -2.59
N GLU A 184 -11.54 -6.46 -3.11
CA GLU A 184 -11.60 -7.72 -2.37
C GLU A 184 -10.72 -7.73 -1.12
N ALA A 185 -9.52 -7.14 -1.18
CA ALA A 185 -8.67 -6.98 0.01
C ALA A 185 -9.35 -6.13 1.09
N PHE A 186 -10.13 -5.11 0.71
CA PHE A 186 -10.85 -4.27 1.66
C PHE A 186 -12.07 -5.00 2.25
N LYS A 187 -12.82 -5.76 1.43
CA LYS A 187 -13.89 -6.67 1.89
C LYS A 187 -13.36 -7.69 2.89
N PHE A 188 -12.26 -8.34 2.56
CA PHE A 188 -11.58 -9.30 3.43
C PHE A 188 -11.21 -8.68 4.77
N LEU A 189 -10.58 -7.50 4.77
CA LEU A 189 -10.20 -6.81 6.00
C LEU A 189 -11.40 -6.44 6.87
N LYS A 190 -12.49 -5.94 6.25
CA LYS A 190 -13.75 -5.68 6.95
C LYS A 190 -14.33 -6.96 7.56
N GLY A 191 -14.44 -8.03 6.78
CA GLY A 191 -14.93 -9.32 7.24
C GLY A 191 -14.09 -9.89 8.39
N LEU A 192 -12.76 -9.77 8.29
CA LEU A 192 -11.83 -10.21 9.34
C LEU A 192 -12.03 -9.43 10.64
N ILE A 193 -12.14 -8.10 10.57
CA ILE A 193 -12.38 -7.25 11.75
C ILE A 193 -13.72 -7.60 12.40
N ASN A 194 -14.76 -7.78 11.60
CA ASN A 194 -16.09 -8.17 12.09
C ASN A 194 -16.06 -9.56 12.76
N PHE A 195 -15.41 -10.54 12.13
CA PHE A 195 -15.24 -11.89 12.67
C PHE A 195 -14.52 -11.89 14.03
N LEU A 196 -13.50 -11.05 14.15
CA LEU A 196 -12.72 -10.90 15.37
C LEU A 196 -13.49 -10.19 16.50
N ASN A 197 -14.65 -9.61 16.23
CA ASN A 197 -15.59 -9.05 17.20
C ASN A 197 -14.92 -8.22 18.31
N GLY A 198 -14.25 -7.13 17.91
CA GLY A 198 -13.57 -6.21 18.82
C GLY A 198 -12.18 -6.64 19.28
N ILE A 199 -11.69 -7.83 18.88
CA ILE A 199 -10.28 -8.17 19.06
C ILE A 199 -9.42 -7.27 18.17
N GLN A 200 -8.39 -6.65 18.77
CA GLN A 200 -7.51 -5.74 18.05
C GLN A 200 -6.50 -6.50 17.19
N LEU A 201 -6.42 -6.19 15.89
CA LEU A 201 -5.46 -6.75 14.94
C LEU A 201 -4.01 -6.58 15.43
N GLN A 202 -3.68 -5.43 16.02
CA GLN A 202 -2.36 -5.20 16.61
C GLN A 202 -2.03 -6.18 17.76
N LYS A 203 -3.04 -6.63 18.53
CA LYS A 203 -2.84 -7.61 19.61
C LYS A 203 -2.63 -9.01 19.06
N ILE A 204 -3.34 -9.38 17.99
CA ILE A 204 -3.14 -10.65 17.28
C ILE A 204 -1.74 -10.70 16.68
N PHE A 205 -1.33 -9.63 15.98
CA PHE A 205 0.02 -9.54 15.44
C PHE A 205 1.06 -9.62 16.55
N ARG A 206 0.87 -8.92 17.68
CA ARG A 206 1.77 -9.00 18.84
C ARG A 206 1.87 -10.44 19.38
N LEU A 207 0.77 -11.18 19.44
CA LEU A 207 0.77 -12.58 19.89
C LEU A 207 1.58 -13.46 18.92
N ILE A 208 1.29 -13.39 17.61
CA ILE A 208 2.03 -14.10 16.57
C ILE A 208 3.51 -13.76 16.67
N TYR A 209 3.82 -12.46 16.76
CA TYR A 209 5.17 -11.95 16.89
C TYR A 209 5.89 -12.51 18.12
N ILE A 210 5.25 -12.59 19.30
CA ILE A 210 5.86 -13.17 20.50
C ILE A 210 6.15 -14.66 20.33
N LEU A 211 5.22 -15.40 19.70
CA LEU A 211 5.31 -16.85 19.51
C LEU A 211 6.30 -17.26 18.42
N LEU A 212 6.58 -16.39 17.45
CA LEU A 212 7.55 -16.68 16.39
C LEU A 212 8.96 -16.91 16.98
N PRO A 213 9.68 -17.97 16.63
CA PRO A 213 11.09 -18.13 17.03
C PRO A 213 11.97 -17.07 16.35
N GLU A 214 13.24 -16.99 16.74
CA GLU A 214 14.25 -16.25 15.96
C GLU A 214 14.38 -16.88 14.58
N PHE A 215 14.58 -16.05 13.56
CA PHE A 215 14.73 -16.50 12.18
C PHE A 215 15.51 -15.49 11.35
N ASN A 216 16.17 -15.97 10.30
CA ASN A 216 16.81 -15.14 9.26
C ASN A 216 16.50 -15.69 7.87
N LEU A 217 15.54 -15.08 7.16
CA LEU A 217 14.99 -15.60 5.92
C LEU A 217 15.08 -14.59 4.78
N ALA A 218 15.41 -15.07 3.58
CA ALA A 218 15.28 -14.29 2.35
C ALA A 218 14.26 -14.93 1.38
N PHE A 219 13.46 -14.08 0.75
CA PHE A 219 12.55 -14.46 -0.33
C PHE A 219 12.97 -13.73 -1.60
N ILE A 220 13.41 -14.47 -2.60
CA ILE A 220 13.66 -13.95 -3.94
C ILE A 220 12.34 -14.03 -4.70
N LEU A 221 11.79 -12.86 -5.02
CA LEU A 221 10.60 -12.69 -5.82
C LEU A 221 11.02 -12.48 -7.27
N GLY A 222 11.13 -13.58 -8.01
CA GLY A 222 11.54 -13.55 -9.42
C GLY A 222 10.42 -13.06 -10.33
N SER A 223 10.76 -12.20 -11.30
CA SER A 223 9.89 -11.85 -12.43
C SER A 223 10.74 -11.65 -13.69
N LYS A 224 10.10 -11.49 -14.85
CA LYS A 224 10.77 -11.16 -16.11
C LYS A 224 11.23 -9.70 -16.18
N GLU A 225 10.60 -8.82 -15.41
CA GLU A 225 10.81 -7.36 -15.46
C GLU A 225 11.80 -6.91 -14.37
N LEU A 226 11.54 -7.29 -13.12
CA LEU A 226 12.36 -6.90 -11.97
C LEU A 226 12.34 -8.01 -10.90
N GLY A 227 13.51 -8.55 -10.57
CA GLY A 227 13.68 -9.40 -9.41
C GLY A 227 13.73 -8.57 -8.13
N LEU A 228 13.06 -9.02 -7.07
CA LEU A 228 13.11 -8.39 -5.75
C LEU A 228 13.59 -9.41 -4.71
N ILE A 229 14.25 -8.91 -3.67
CA ILE A 229 14.67 -9.71 -2.52
C ILE A 229 14.04 -9.09 -1.27
N LEU A 230 13.23 -9.89 -0.58
CA LEU A 230 12.71 -9.57 0.74
C LEU A 230 13.55 -10.28 1.78
N HIS A 231 14.26 -9.51 2.60
CA HIS A 231 15.03 -10.02 3.73
C HIS A 231 14.29 -9.71 5.03
N ILE A 232 13.87 -10.74 5.75
CA ILE A 232 13.13 -10.61 7.00
C ILE A 232 13.86 -11.38 8.09
N GLN A 233 14.09 -10.73 9.22
CA GLN A 233 14.82 -11.29 10.32
C GLN A 233 14.15 -10.95 11.66
N LYS A 234 14.04 -11.93 12.56
CA LYS A 234 13.74 -11.70 13.97
C LYS A 234 15.00 -11.89 14.79
N VAL A 235 15.53 -10.81 15.34
CA VAL A 235 16.84 -10.78 16.04
C VAL A 235 16.64 -10.52 17.52
N LYS A 236 17.41 -11.21 18.36
CA LYS A 236 17.74 -10.77 19.72
C LYS A 236 19.19 -10.31 19.76
N VAL A 237 19.43 -9.09 20.24
CA VAL A 237 20.79 -8.53 20.33
C VAL A 237 21.49 -9.03 21.60
N SER A 238 20.73 -9.28 22.66
CA SER A 238 21.22 -9.92 23.89
C SER A 238 20.10 -10.71 24.58
N LYS A 239 20.43 -11.48 25.63
CA LYS A 239 19.44 -12.20 26.46
C LYS A 239 18.46 -11.25 27.19
N GLN A 240 18.81 -9.98 27.32
CA GLN A 240 18.02 -8.97 28.04
C GLN A 240 17.23 -8.06 27.09
N ASP A 241 17.55 -8.06 25.80
CA ASP A 241 16.86 -7.23 24.83
C ASP A 241 15.54 -7.85 24.39
N LYS A 242 14.55 -6.98 24.17
CA LYS A 242 13.34 -7.37 23.45
C LYS A 242 13.75 -7.73 22.02
N PRO A 243 13.27 -8.86 21.47
CA PRO A 243 13.47 -9.13 20.06
C PRO A 243 12.93 -7.95 19.24
N TYR A 244 13.34 -7.83 17.98
CA TYR A 244 12.71 -6.91 17.02
C TYR A 244 12.68 -7.55 15.63
N LEU A 245 11.78 -7.05 14.78
CA LEU A 245 11.75 -7.45 13.37
C LEU A 245 12.58 -6.47 12.54
N ARG A 246 13.44 -7.02 11.69
CA ARG A 246 14.12 -6.28 10.64
C ARG A 246 13.53 -6.69 9.29
N PHE A 247 13.30 -5.70 8.45
CA PHE A 247 12.86 -5.87 7.08
C PHE A 247 13.79 -5.08 6.16
N LYS A 248 14.22 -5.68 5.06
CA LYS A 248 14.87 -4.99 3.95
C LYS A 248 14.26 -5.45 2.64
N LEU A 249 14.00 -4.50 1.75
CA LEU A 249 13.63 -4.73 0.37
C LEU A 249 14.79 -4.24 -0.50
N MET A 250 15.28 -5.10 -1.39
CA MET A 250 16.42 -4.81 -2.26
C MET A 250 16.25 -5.49 -3.62
N SER A 251 16.98 -5.01 -4.61
CA SER A 251 17.16 -5.66 -5.91
C SER A 251 18.33 -6.67 -5.83
N PRO A 252 18.39 -7.69 -6.71
CA PRO A 252 19.57 -8.54 -6.84
C PRO A 252 20.85 -7.75 -7.14
N THR A 253 20.74 -6.62 -7.85
CA THR A 253 21.87 -5.76 -8.17
C THR A 253 22.48 -5.08 -6.95
N ASP A 254 21.69 -4.81 -5.89
CA ASP A 254 22.18 -4.28 -4.61
C ASP A 254 23.12 -5.27 -3.89
N LEU A 255 23.02 -6.55 -4.26
CA LEU A 255 23.87 -7.65 -3.82
C LEU A 255 24.98 -7.97 -4.85
N GLY A 256 25.19 -7.12 -5.85
CA GLY A 256 26.15 -7.39 -6.92
C GLY A 256 25.78 -8.58 -7.82
N ILE A 257 24.54 -9.06 -7.76
CA ILE A 257 24.05 -10.17 -8.59
C ILE A 257 23.56 -9.58 -9.91
N THR A 258 24.45 -9.51 -10.90
CA THR A 258 24.21 -8.84 -12.20
C THR A 258 24.17 -9.80 -13.40
N SER A 259 24.62 -11.05 -13.23
CA SER A 259 24.76 -12.00 -14.33
C SER A 259 23.40 -12.56 -14.78
N LYS A 260 23.06 -12.32 -16.05
CA LYS A 260 21.85 -12.84 -16.71
C LYS A 260 21.85 -14.36 -16.92
N ASN A 261 22.99 -15.02 -16.70
CA ASN A 261 23.16 -16.45 -16.95
C ASN A 261 23.06 -17.31 -15.68
N LEU A 262 22.84 -16.69 -14.51
CA LEU A 262 22.70 -17.45 -13.27
C LEU A 262 21.37 -18.19 -13.25
N ASN A 263 21.43 -19.48 -12.92
CA ASN A 263 20.22 -20.25 -12.68
C ASN A 263 19.64 -19.94 -11.29
N LYS A 264 18.39 -20.37 -11.03
CA LYS A 264 17.69 -20.07 -9.78
C LYS A 264 18.44 -20.54 -8.53
N ILE A 265 19.11 -21.70 -8.59
CA ILE A 265 19.84 -22.28 -7.45
C ILE A 265 21.06 -21.43 -7.12
N GLU A 266 21.79 -20.98 -8.15
CA GLU A 266 22.96 -20.10 -7.98
C GLU A 266 22.56 -18.75 -7.37
N VAL A 267 21.48 -18.13 -7.85
CA VAL A 267 20.96 -16.88 -7.27
C VAL A 267 20.57 -17.09 -5.80
N MET A 268 19.86 -18.19 -5.48
CA MET A 268 19.49 -18.51 -4.09
C MET A 268 20.71 -18.69 -3.19
N GLN A 269 21.77 -19.31 -3.71
CA GLN A 269 23.02 -19.53 -2.98
C GLN A 269 23.75 -18.20 -2.73
N LEU A 270 23.91 -17.36 -3.77
CA LEU A 270 24.53 -16.03 -3.63
C LEU A 270 23.79 -15.16 -2.62
N VAL A 271 22.46 -15.11 -2.69
CA VAL A 271 21.64 -14.35 -1.73
C VAL A 271 21.81 -14.92 -0.31
N ARG A 272 21.83 -16.24 -0.16
CA ARG A 272 22.07 -16.89 1.13
C ARG A 272 23.41 -16.51 1.72
N ASP A 273 24.47 -16.58 0.92
CA ASP A 273 25.84 -16.35 1.37
C ASP A 273 26.06 -14.89 1.75
N GLN A 274 25.52 -13.96 0.96
CA GLN A 274 25.67 -12.52 1.23
C GLN A 274 24.83 -12.03 2.41
N LEU A 275 23.59 -12.52 2.54
CA LEU A 275 22.70 -12.12 3.64
C LEU A 275 22.84 -13.01 4.89
N GLN A 276 23.66 -14.05 4.80
CA GLN A 276 23.89 -15.06 5.84
C GLN A 276 22.56 -15.66 6.36
N THR A 277 21.62 -15.92 5.46
CA THR A 277 20.28 -16.40 5.83
C THR A 277 20.29 -17.90 6.14
N GLU A 278 19.43 -18.31 7.07
CA GLU A 278 19.22 -19.72 7.40
C GLU A 278 18.59 -20.44 6.20
N LYS A 279 17.63 -19.78 5.56
CA LYS A 279 16.96 -20.26 4.35
C LYS A 279 16.69 -19.12 3.39
N THR A 280 16.78 -19.47 2.11
CA THR A 280 16.41 -18.60 1.00
C THR A 280 15.37 -19.36 0.18
N TYR A 281 14.27 -18.68 -0.13
CA TYR A 281 13.18 -19.22 -0.95
C TYR A 281 13.10 -18.44 -2.25
N PHE A 282 12.81 -19.13 -3.35
CA PHE A 282 12.51 -18.50 -4.63
C PHE A 282 11.03 -18.65 -4.92
N LEU A 283 10.35 -17.53 -5.12
CA LEU A 283 8.93 -17.46 -5.48
C LEU A 283 8.81 -16.65 -6.77
N ASN A 284 8.00 -17.12 -7.70
CA ASN A 284 7.60 -16.28 -8.82
C ASN A 284 6.62 -15.21 -8.30
N GLN A 285 6.80 -13.97 -8.71
CA GLN A 285 5.91 -12.88 -8.32
C GLN A 285 4.46 -13.10 -8.76
N THR A 286 4.24 -13.67 -9.95
CA THR A 286 2.89 -13.98 -10.43
C THR A 286 2.21 -14.99 -9.50
N ASP A 287 2.95 -16.00 -9.04
CA ASP A 287 2.41 -17.03 -8.13
C ASP A 287 2.08 -16.41 -6.77
N LEU A 288 2.96 -15.54 -6.24
CA LEU A 288 2.70 -14.82 -5.00
C LEU A 288 1.43 -13.94 -5.10
N ILE A 289 1.27 -13.22 -6.21
CA ILE A 289 0.08 -12.38 -6.45
C ILE A 289 -1.17 -13.25 -6.54
N SER A 290 -1.10 -14.41 -7.20
CA SER A 290 -2.22 -15.35 -7.28
C SER A 290 -2.62 -15.82 -5.88
N ILE A 291 -1.66 -16.28 -5.07
CA ILE A 291 -1.90 -16.74 -3.71
C ILE A 291 -2.53 -15.64 -2.85
N LEU A 292 -2.00 -14.41 -2.92
CA LEU A 292 -2.56 -13.27 -2.18
C LEU A 292 -3.97 -12.92 -2.65
N THR A 293 -4.22 -12.98 -3.96
CA THR A 293 -5.55 -12.72 -4.53
C THR A 293 -6.56 -13.77 -4.09
N GLU A 294 -6.20 -15.06 -4.15
CA GLU A 294 -7.02 -16.16 -3.65
C GLU A 294 -7.29 -16.02 -2.15
N PHE A 295 -6.28 -15.64 -1.36
CA PHE A 295 -6.43 -15.41 0.06
C PHE A 295 -7.41 -14.28 0.38
N PHE A 296 -7.33 -13.14 -0.34
CA PHE A 296 -8.27 -12.04 -0.14
C PHE A 296 -9.68 -12.32 -0.69
N ASN A 297 -9.81 -13.23 -1.64
CA ASN A 297 -11.11 -13.70 -2.12
C ASN A 297 -11.74 -14.75 -1.20
N LEU A 298 -11.05 -15.19 -0.14
CA LEU A 298 -11.65 -16.10 0.83
C LEU A 298 -12.89 -15.43 1.44
N PRO A 299 -14.05 -16.10 1.39
CA PRO A 299 -15.27 -15.55 1.95
C PRO A 299 -15.12 -15.48 3.47
N VAL A 300 -14.85 -14.29 3.99
CA VAL A 300 -15.02 -13.97 5.42
C VAL A 300 -16.46 -13.47 5.61
N ASN A 301 -17.42 -14.31 5.21
CA ASN A 301 -18.84 -14.02 5.34
C ASN A 301 -19.38 -14.69 6.60
N PHE A 302 -20.00 -13.89 7.45
CA PHE A 302 -20.98 -14.38 8.41
C PHE A 302 -22.32 -13.75 8.05
N LYS A 303 -23.35 -14.60 7.97
CA LYS A 303 -24.73 -14.15 7.97
C LYS A 303 -24.95 -13.32 9.25
N ASP A 304 -25.55 -12.15 9.09
CA ASP A 304 -26.27 -11.48 10.18
C ASP A 304 -27.34 -12.41 10.76
#